data_AF-A0A1V6Q8K6-F1
#
_entry.id   AF-A0A1V6Q8K6-F1
#
_cell.length_a   1.000
_cell.length_b   1.000
_cell.length_c   1.000
_cell.angle_alpha   90.00
_cell.angle_beta   90.00
_cell.angle_gamma   90.00
#
_symmetry.space_group_name_H-M   'P 1'
#
loop_
_entity.id
_entity.type
_entity.pdbx_description
1 polymer ?
#
loop_
_entity_poly.entity_id
_entity_poly.type
_entity_poly.pdbx_seq_one_letter_code
_entity_poly.pdbx_strand_id
1 'polypeptide(L)'
;MTKPEIWNRVFTRDSNADTDTLVGVEQQQKFQDRFGQFLQHDSHWTLNTLDGVLSYYYNLSIATPKLCNLRMFMIADGAHVNRSTLPDNGGKWFNPHCRVLGVVDFKPQGDIIFIVGSDDVHNSERFMQVASWDQKTFHYYAIEDINGDKNIRRWTYQGNALNAFTDGSSYDMSYLGPFNGHVNGACIMKEIHDPWYHWKTDTTDLKQCLSEEQINRLKSIPYISPASWNLLGNVSSAEGLEGDIIKVLVPKWFQLHRDEDFKENGQYKSEPANLHRWMAHLLLTTTINIATGAKVLTFWEQNPSGMALPFRAPTNLFMNFELLLQSKFNDINGPLASFSGEFSYEDYQKAVEDLQLGLLQEWDKDPDEKHPKRPKAPPKGVRMAQITKGTLGGGKQTDMYDYTYFLVVQEKSEGEEMYFITLQTSLEDSMGVLNLPDNLVSQKLLHSILLVDFCNPVYSWRRGVLMQYLPKTTKLVDGNYDMEAAFVATIRASSHASEADSPELQFLKLYDNPPSNDEIRFTFQSYLDTVTHRIKTSQGLTDYMKLAEARRRIYRPLPLDEFGLTLPYALALPTDWKLIEMTQEATVTEIPERGLKFLKCWTGTLHGFDPKLLPTDGCYAQARGGKCPRR
;
A
#
# COMPACT_ATOMS: atom_id res chain seq x y z
N MET A 1 -34.47 3.18 25.85
CA MET A 1 -33.09 3.27 25.34
C MET A 1 -33.11 4.14 24.11
N THR A 2 -32.19 5.11 24.00
CA THR A 2 -31.99 5.90 22.78
C THR A 2 -31.54 4.99 21.65
N LYS A 3 -32.14 5.13 20.47
CA LYS A 3 -31.75 4.34 19.30
C LYS A 3 -30.34 4.77 18.85
N PRO A 4 -29.39 3.83 18.62
CA PRO A 4 -28.08 4.16 18.07
C PRO A 4 -28.20 4.89 16.73
N GLU A 5 -27.48 6.00 16.59
CA GLU A 5 -27.39 6.78 15.35
C GLU A 5 -26.16 6.31 14.54
N ILE A 6 -26.35 5.25 13.76
CA ILE A 6 -25.34 4.70 12.85
C ILE A 6 -25.84 4.90 11.43
N TRP A 7 -24.97 5.41 10.55
CA TRP A 7 -25.27 5.66 9.15
C TRP A 7 -24.64 4.59 8.25
N ASN A 8 -25.18 4.38 7.05
CA ASN A 8 -24.64 3.51 6.02
C ASN A 8 -24.35 4.34 4.78
N ARG A 9 -23.09 4.30 4.33
CA ARG A 9 -22.65 4.99 3.12
C ARG A 9 -22.85 4.13 1.89
N VAL A 10 -23.34 4.76 0.83
CA VAL A 10 -23.37 4.21 -0.53
C VAL A 10 -22.44 5.06 -1.38
N PHE A 11 -21.38 4.42 -1.88
CA PHE A 11 -20.41 5.10 -2.74
C PHE A 11 -20.95 5.28 -4.14
N THR A 12 -20.67 6.45 -4.71
CA THR A 12 -20.99 6.77 -6.11
C THR A 12 -19.74 6.58 -6.97
N ARG A 13 -19.92 6.23 -8.26
CA ARG A 13 -18.83 6.12 -9.26
C ARG A 13 -18.75 7.33 -10.20
N ASP A 14 -19.46 8.41 -9.88
CA ASP A 14 -19.45 9.65 -10.63
C ASP A 14 -18.93 10.80 -9.76
N SER A 15 -19.00 12.04 -10.22
CA SER A 15 -18.52 13.19 -9.45
C SER A 15 -19.46 13.61 -8.31
N ASN A 16 -20.58 12.93 -8.07
CA ASN A 16 -21.50 13.29 -7.00
C ASN A 16 -20.92 12.90 -5.64
N ALA A 17 -21.46 13.52 -4.59
CA ALA A 17 -21.17 13.12 -3.22
C ALA A 17 -21.75 11.72 -2.96
N ASP A 18 -21.09 10.99 -2.07
CA ASP A 18 -21.64 9.73 -1.56
C ASP A 18 -22.91 9.99 -0.76
N THR A 19 -23.79 8.99 -0.69
CA THR A 19 -25.08 9.12 -0.01
C THR A 19 -25.05 8.36 1.30
N ASP A 20 -25.44 9.05 2.38
CA ASP A 20 -25.50 8.49 3.73
C ASP A 20 -26.95 8.33 4.16
N THR A 21 -27.30 7.12 4.62
CA THR A 21 -28.65 6.79 5.10
C THR A 21 -28.60 6.26 6.52
N LEU A 22 -29.53 6.68 7.37
CA LEU A 22 -29.60 6.20 8.75
C LEU A 22 -29.97 4.71 8.76
N VAL A 23 -29.20 3.89 9.46
CA VAL A 23 -29.41 2.44 9.52
C VAL A 23 -30.69 2.12 10.30
N GLY A 24 -31.58 1.32 9.68
CA GLY A 24 -32.80 0.82 10.31
C GLY A 24 -32.51 -0.18 11.45
N VAL A 25 -33.44 -0.37 12.38
CA VAL A 25 -33.26 -1.28 13.54
C VAL A 25 -32.94 -2.72 13.09
N GLU A 26 -33.65 -3.22 12.08
CA GLU A 26 -33.44 -4.56 11.53
C GLU A 26 -32.04 -4.72 10.90
N GLN A 27 -31.52 -3.66 10.28
CA GLN A 27 -30.19 -3.70 9.67
C GLN A 27 -29.07 -3.57 10.72
N GLN A 28 -29.29 -2.80 11.80
CA GLN A 28 -28.35 -2.75 12.92
C GLN A 28 -28.15 -4.13 13.56
N GLN A 29 -29.21 -4.95 13.64
CA GLN A 29 -29.12 -6.33 14.12
C GLN A 29 -28.20 -7.23 13.27
N LYS A 30 -27.82 -6.81 12.06
CA LYS A 30 -26.88 -7.54 11.20
C LYS A 30 -25.42 -7.21 11.47
N PHE A 31 -25.13 -6.18 12.26
CA PHE A 31 -23.76 -5.87 12.70
C PHE A 31 -23.34 -6.84 13.81
N GLN A 32 -22.83 -7.99 13.39
CA GLN A 32 -22.39 -9.07 14.26
C GLN A 32 -20.91 -8.97 14.65
N ASP A 33 -20.15 -8.09 14.00
CA ASP A 33 -18.77 -7.81 14.36
C ASP A 33 -18.68 -7.00 15.67
N ARG A 34 -17.54 -7.06 16.35
CA ARG A 34 -17.38 -6.49 17.69
C ARG A 34 -17.57 -4.99 17.73
N PHE A 35 -17.07 -4.27 16.73
CA PHE A 35 -17.22 -2.82 16.70
C PHE A 35 -18.65 -2.39 16.39
N GLY A 36 -19.32 -3.08 15.45
CA GLY A 36 -20.73 -2.89 15.20
C GLY A 36 -21.62 -3.12 16.43
N GLN A 37 -21.31 -4.15 17.24
CA GLN A 37 -21.95 -4.38 18.54
C GLN A 37 -21.63 -3.30 19.57
N PHE A 38 -20.37 -2.84 19.61
CA PHE A 38 -19.93 -1.75 20.48
C PHE A 38 -20.75 -0.48 20.25
N LEU A 39 -20.97 -0.07 19.00
CA LEU A 39 -21.75 1.13 18.65
C LEU A 39 -23.23 1.02 19.05
N GLN A 40 -23.77 -0.19 19.14
CA GLN A 40 -25.16 -0.44 19.53
C GLN A 40 -25.39 -0.39 21.05
N HIS A 41 -24.31 -0.41 21.85
CA HIS A 41 -24.39 -0.43 23.30
C HIS A 41 -24.39 0.98 23.89
N ASP A 42 -25.27 1.20 24.88
CA ASP A 42 -25.45 2.49 25.58
C ASP A 42 -25.52 3.70 24.62
N SER A 43 -24.55 4.61 24.74
CA SER A 43 -24.37 5.79 23.91
C SER A 43 -23.01 5.77 23.21
N HIS A 44 -22.39 4.61 22.99
CA HIS A 44 -21.05 4.55 22.39
C HIS A 44 -20.98 5.16 20.98
N TRP A 45 -22.09 5.16 20.23
CA TRP A 45 -22.21 5.86 18.95
C TRP A 45 -22.01 7.39 19.06
N THR A 46 -22.02 7.98 20.27
CA THR A 46 -21.67 9.41 20.46
C THR A 46 -20.19 9.63 20.67
N LEU A 47 -19.37 8.58 20.85
CA LEU A 47 -17.92 8.70 20.99
C LEU A 47 -17.32 9.06 19.63
N ASN A 48 -16.98 10.34 19.46
CA ASN A 48 -16.55 10.90 18.19
C ASN A 48 -15.08 11.38 18.16
N THR A 49 -14.31 11.02 19.18
CA THR A 49 -12.87 11.29 19.28
C THR A 49 -12.11 9.97 19.35
N LEU A 50 -10.88 9.96 18.85
CA LEU A 50 -10.02 8.77 18.94
C LEU A 50 -9.78 8.39 20.41
N ASP A 51 -9.57 9.39 21.25
CA ASP A 51 -9.37 9.20 22.68
C ASP A 51 -10.59 8.57 23.38
N GLY A 52 -11.80 8.96 23.01
CA GLY A 52 -13.02 8.40 23.60
C GLY A 52 -13.14 6.89 23.36
N VAL A 53 -12.85 6.44 22.14
CA VAL A 53 -12.90 5.01 21.78
C VAL A 53 -11.71 4.24 22.38
N LEU A 54 -10.50 4.76 22.27
CA LEU A 54 -9.30 4.07 22.79
C LEU A 54 -9.30 4.01 24.32
N SER A 55 -9.73 5.07 25.02
CA SER A 55 -9.85 5.06 26.47
C SER A 55 -10.84 4.01 26.97
N TYR A 56 -11.94 3.77 26.25
CA TYR A 56 -12.87 2.70 26.58
C TYR A 56 -12.17 1.34 26.56
N TYR A 57 -11.49 0.99 25.45
CA TYR A 57 -10.82 -0.30 25.32
C TYR A 57 -9.60 -0.44 26.23
N TYR A 58 -8.89 0.65 26.50
CA TYR A 58 -7.81 0.67 27.48
C TYR A 58 -8.34 0.30 28.87
N ASN A 59 -9.40 0.97 29.32
CA ASN A 59 -10.01 0.69 30.62
C ASN A 59 -10.57 -0.74 30.68
N LEU A 60 -11.19 -1.22 29.59
CA LEU A 60 -11.68 -2.60 29.50
C LEU A 60 -10.53 -3.62 29.59
N SER A 61 -9.41 -3.38 28.92
CA SER A 61 -8.24 -4.27 28.94
C SER A 61 -7.61 -4.38 30.33
N ILE A 62 -7.63 -3.30 31.11
CA ILE A 62 -7.13 -3.29 32.50
C ILE A 62 -8.13 -3.97 33.44
N ALA A 63 -9.42 -3.64 33.32
CA ALA A 63 -10.45 -4.19 34.18
C ALA A 63 -10.69 -5.68 33.93
N THR A 64 -10.52 -6.13 32.69
CA THR A 64 -10.81 -7.51 32.27
C THR A 64 -9.76 -8.02 31.27
N PRO A 65 -8.49 -8.21 31.68
CA PRO A 65 -7.38 -8.59 30.78
C PRO A 65 -7.55 -9.97 30.14
N LYS A 66 -8.46 -10.80 30.66
CA LYS A 66 -8.84 -12.09 30.05
C LYS A 66 -9.79 -11.93 28.85
N LEU A 67 -10.50 -10.80 28.77
CA LEU A 67 -11.50 -10.53 27.73
C LEU A 67 -10.83 -9.92 26.49
N CYS A 68 -10.05 -8.86 26.68
CA CYS A 68 -9.33 -8.22 25.58
C CYS A 68 -7.99 -7.64 26.00
N ASN A 69 -7.11 -7.47 25.02
CA ASN A 69 -5.84 -6.75 25.15
C ASN A 69 -5.81 -5.58 24.16
N LEU A 70 -5.38 -4.40 24.59
CA LEU A 70 -5.15 -3.24 23.72
C LEU A 70 -3.64 -3.08 23.49
N ARG A 71 -3.20 -3.15 22.24
CA ARG A 71 -1.84 -2.80 21.81
C ARG A 71 -1.87 -1.51 21.02
N MET A 72 -0.97 -0.58 21.34
CA MET A 72 -0.85 0.69 20.63
C MET A 72 0.33 0.67 19.68
N PHE A 73 0.16 1.25 18.49
CA PHE A 73 1.18 1.45 17.49
C PHE A 73 1.10 2.90 16.99
N MET A 74 2.19 3.42 16.44
CA MET A 74 2.23 4.79 15.93
C MET A 74 3.10 4.84 14.67
N ILE A 75 2.65 5.63 13.71
CA ILE A 75 3.32 5.86 12.42
C ILE A 75 3.38 7.36 12.16
N ALA A 76 4.41 7.82 11.46
CA ALA A 76 4.51 9.18 10.96
C ALA A 76 5.23 9.18 9.60
N ASP A 77 4.61 9.75 8.57
CA ASP A 77 5.26 9.93 7.26
C ASP A 77 6.56 10.73 7.39
N GLY A 78 6.66 11.63 8.38
CA GLY A 78 7.89 12.37 8.69
C GLY A 78 8.79 11.72 9.75
N ALA A 79 8.66 10.43 10.09
CA ALA A 79 9.40 9.76 11.17
C ALA A 79 10.93 9.91 11.08
N HIS A 80 11.44 9.89 9.85
CA HIS A 80 12.85 9.97 9.50
C HIS A 80 13.37 11.42 9.39
N VAL A 81 12.60 12.41 9.84
CA VAL A 81 13.01 13.82 9.86
C VAL A 81 13.25 14.26 11.30
N ASN A 82 14.49 14.61 11.64
CA ASN A 82 14.76 15.26 12.93
C ASN A 82 14.36 16.73 12.86
N ARG A 83 13.31 17.05 13.60
CA ARG A 83 12.72 18.38 13.64
C ARG A 83 13.72 19.46 14.07
N SER A 84 14.72 19.12 14.90
CA SER A 84 15.74 20.08 15.37
C SER A 84 16.73 20.52 14.29
N THR A 85 16.83 19.81 13.17
CA THR A 85 17.69 20.18 12.04
C THR A 85 16.99 21.11 11.05
N LEU A 86 15.66 21.26 11.18
CA LEU A 86 14.85 22.09 10.31
C LEU A 86 14.90 23.58 10.72
N PRO A 87 14.74 24.52 9.78
CA PRO A 87 14.59 25.94 10.11
C PRO A 87 13.44 26.17 11.12
N ASP A 88 13.73 26.95 12.18
CA ASP A 88 12.81 27.20 13.30
C ASP A 88 12.30 25.93 13.98
N ASN A 89 13.12 24.87 14.03
CA ASN A 89 12.75 23.56 14.55
C ASN A 89 11.44 23.03 13.94
N GLY A 90 11.24 23.23 12.63
CA GLY A 90 10.04 22.82 11.91
C GLY A 90 8.79 23.68 12.19
N GLY A 91 8.85 24.62 13.15
CA GLY A 91 7.78 25.56 13.49
C GLY A 91 6.35 25.01 13.37
N LYS A 92 5.44 25.85 12.88
CA LYS A 92 4.06 25.44 12.52
C LYS A 92 3.94 24.94 11.07
N TRP A 93 5.05 24.89 10.33
CA TRP A 93 5.04 24.58 8.90
C TRP A 93 5.28 23.10 8.64
N PHE A 94 6.10 22.42 9.46
CA PHE A 94 6.37 20.99 9.34
C PHE A 94 5.28 20.19 10.03
N ASN A 95 4.70 19.25 9.29
CA ASN A 95 3.73 18.29 9.77
C ASN A 95 4.27 16.88 9.50
N PRO A 96 4.63 16.09 10.52
CA PRO A 96 5.07 14.72 10.33
C PRO A 96 3.93 13.74 9.96
N HIS A 97 2.68 14.20 9.90
CA HIS A 97 1.50 13.38 9.60
C HIS A 97 1.35 12.15 10.52
N CYS A 98 1.50 12.37 11.83
CA CYS A 98 1.40 11.30 12.83
C CYS A 98 0.00 10.67 12.89
N ARG A 99 -0.05 9.34 12.94
CA ARG A 99 -1.27 8.55 13.16
C ARG A 99 -1.06 7.57 14.31
N VAL A 100 -2.10 7.36 15.08
CA VAL A 100 -2.15 6.39 16.19
C VAL A 100 -3.04 5.23 15.78
N LEU A 101 -2.56 4.01 16.01
CA LEU A 101 -3.29 2.77 15.76
C LEU A 101 -3.45 1.99 17.07
N GLY A 102 -4.69 1.74 17.48
CA GLY A 102 -5.01 0.78 18.54
C GLY A 102 -5.46 -0.54 17.93
N VAL A 103 -4.90 -1.66 18.42
CA VAL A 103 -5.34 -3.02 18.08
C VAL A 103 -5.91 -3.67 19.33
N VAL A 104 -7.21 -3.95 19.29
CA VAL A 104 -7.94 -4.66 20.35
C VAL A 104 -8.06 -6.13 19.96
N ASP A 105 -7.41 -7.01 20.70
CA ASP A 105 -7.45 -8.46 20.52
C ASP A 105 -8.39 -9.08 21.56
N PHE A 106 -9.50 -9.71 21.12
CA PHE A 106 -10.48 -10.34 21.99
C PHE A 106 -10.21 -11.84 22.15
N LYS A 107 -10.10 -12.28 23.40
CA LYS A 107 -9.83 -13.69 23.75
C LYS A 107 -11.06 -14.33 24.40
N PRO A 108 -11.33 -15.64 24.14
CA PRO A 108 -10.59 -16.56 23.26
C PRO A 108 -11.07 -16.53 21.80
N GLN A 109 -12.08 -15.72 21.46
CA GLN A 109 -12.74 -15.79 20.16
C GLN A 109 -11.81 -15.42 19.00
N GLY A 110 -10.84 -14.51 19.17
CA GLY A 110 -9.92 -14.12 18.11
C GLY A 110 -10.48 -13.05 17.17
N ASP A 111 -11.53 -12.34 17.61
CA ASP A 111 -12.01 -11.12 16.95
C ASP A 111 -10.99 -10.00 17.21
N ILE A 112 -10.77 -9.14 16.22
CA ILE A 112 -9.78 -8.06 16.31
C ILE A 112 -10.39 -6.76 15.83
N ILE A 113 -10.15 -5.66 16.54
CA ILE A 113 -10.53 -4.31 16.10
C ILE A 113 -9.26 -3.48 15.90
N PHE A 114 -9.13 -2.89 14.72
CA PHE A 114 -8.13 -1.87 14.40
C PHE A 114 -8.78 -0.50 14.45
N ILE A 115 -8.25 0.41 15.26
CA ILE A 115 -8.78 1.77 15.43
C ILE A 115 -7.65 2.73 15.06
N VAL A 116 -7.80 3.49 13.97
CA VAL A 116 -6.78 4.43 13.48
C VAL A 116 -7.32 5.85 13.46
N GLY A 117 -6.49 6.81 13.86
CA GLY A 117 -6.81 8.23 13.79
C GLY A 117 -5.57 9.11 13.90
N SER A 118 -5.78 10.43 13.85
CA SER A 118 -4.71 11.43 14.06
C SER A 118 -4.20 11.42 15.51
N ASP A 119 -2.95 11.86 15.69
CA ASP A 119 -2.35 12.20 16.98
C ASP A 119 -3.03 13.37 17.74
N ASP A 120 -3.93 14.10 17.09
CA ASP A 120 -4.84 15.07 17.72
C ASP A 120 -6.08 14.36 18.29
N VAL A 121 -5.83 13.44 19.23
CA VAL A 121 -6.75 12.38 19.65
C VAL A 121 -8.06 12.86 20.26
N HIS A 122 -8.10 14.08 20.81
CA HIS A 122 -9.29 14.67 21.45
C HIS A 122 -10.13 15.51 20.48
N ASN A 123 -9.66 15.72 19.26
CA ASN A 123 -10.32 16.58 18.30
C ASN A 123 -11.32 15.78 17.44
N SER A 124 -12.61 16.04 17.63
CA SER A 124 -13.70 15.38 16.93
C SER A 124 -13.85 15.80 15.46
N GLU A 125 -13.03 16.73 14.96
CA GLU A 125 -12.96 17.11 13.54
C GLU A 125 -11.90 16.30 12.78
N ARG A 126 -11.10 15.48 13.48
CA ARG A 126 -10.09 14.63 12.86
C ARG A 126 -10.69 13.35 12.30
N PHE A 127 -9.97 12.74 11.35
CA PHE A 127 -10.36 11.44 10.81
C PHE A 127 -10.23 10.37 11.91
N MET A 128 -11.14 9.41 11.88
CA MET A 128 -11.07 8.18 12.67
C MET A 128 -11.73 7.07 11.86
N GLN A 129 -11.03 5.96 11.71
CA GLN A 129 -11.48 4.79 10.97
C GLN A 129 -11.29 3.54 11.82
N VAL A 130 -12.17 2.56 11.61
CA VAL A 130 -12.14 1.29 12.32
C VAL A 130 -12.34 0.15 11.35
N ALA A 131 -11.48 -0.86 11.43
CA ALA A 131 -11.67 -2.16 10.78
C ALA A 131 -11.87 -3.24 11.84
N SER A 132 -12.98 -3.97 11.75
CA SER A 132 -13.40 -4.96 12.74
C SER A 132 -13.45 -6.34 12.10
N TRP A 133 -12.58 -7.24 12.56
CA TRP A 133 -12.45 -8.61 12.09
C TRP A 133 -13.30 -9.54 12.95
N ASP A 134 -14.25 -10.24 12.32
CA ASP A 134 -15.18 -11.18 12.96
C ASP A 134 -14.79 -12.66 12.74
N GLN A 135 -13.52 -12.90 12.42
CA GLN A 135 -12.96 -14.21 12.01
C GLN A 135 -13.37 -14.71 10.64
N LYS A 136 -14.27 -14.01 9.94
CA LYS A 136 -14.64 -14.29 8.56
C LYS A 136 -14.22 -13.17 7.61
N THR A 137 -14.57 -11.93 7.93
CA THR A 137 -14.37 -10.74 7.11
C THR A 137 -14.03 -9.51 7.95
N PHE A 138 -13.37 -8.53 7.34
CA PHE A 138 -13.27 -7.20 7.94
C PHE A 138 -14.53 -6.38 7.65
N HIS A 139 -14.98 -5.61 8.63
CA HIS A 139 -16.05 -4.63 8.54
C HIS A 139 -15.48 -3.25 8.79
N TYR A 140 -15.81 -2.29 7.93
CA TYR A 140 -15.20 -0.96 7.93
C TYR A 140 -16.18 0.10 8.39
N TYR A 141 -15.72 0.93 9.32
CA TYR A 141 -16.46 2.03 9.92
C TYR A 141 -15.59 3.28 9.92
N ALA A 142 -16.20 4.47 9.84
CA ALA A 142 -15.49 5.72 10.10
C ALA A 142 -16.42 6.81 10.61
N ILE A 143 -15.82 7.88 11.12
CA ILE A 143 -16.55 9.12 11.39
C ILE A 143 -16.47 10.02 10.17
N GLU A 144 -17.62 10.25 9.58
CA GLU A 144 -17.77 10.90 8.28
C GLU A 144 -18.74 12.06 8.35
N ASP A 145 -18.56 13.03 7.46
CA ASP A 145 -19.53 14.08 7.20
C ASP A 145 -20.77 13.47 6.54
N ILE A 146 -21.95 13.68 7.13
CA ILE A 146 -23.19 13.07 6.65
C ILE A 146 -23.74 13.88 5.47
N ASN A 147 -23.84 13.23 4.31
CA ASN A 147 -24.31 13.84 3.06
C ASN A 147 -23.55 15.13 2.70
N GLY A 148 -22.26 15.18 3.06
CA GLY A 148 -21.37 16.33 2.81
C GLY A 148 -21.51 17.51 3.79
N ASP A 149 -22.33 17.39 4.83
CA ASP A 149 -22.43 18.42 5.87
C ASP A 149 -21.33 18.26 6.93
N LYS A 150 -20.31 19.12 6.85
CA LYS A 150 -19.16 19.17 7.79
C LYS A 150 -19.56 19.40 9.26
N ASN A 151 -20.75 19.94 9.52
CA ASN A 151 -21.22 20.18 10.89
C ASN A 151 -21.83 18.93 11.51
N ILE A 152 -22.13 17.91 10.70
CA ILE A 152 -22.79 16.67 11.13
C ILE A 152 -21.88 15.49 10.83
N ARG A 153 -20.97 15.22 11.76
CA ARG A 153 -20.09 14.04 11.71
C ARG A 153 -20.65 12.89 12.53
N ARG A 154 -20.77 11.70 11.94
CA ARG A 154 -21.35 10.51 12.60
C ARG A 154 -20.63 9.22 12.20
N TRP A 155 -20.77 8.20 13.04
CA TRP A 155 -20.35 6.84 12.70
C TRP A 155 -21.11 6.32 11.49
N THR A 156 -20.34 5.90 10.50
CA THR A 156 -20.83 5.45 9.21
C THR A 156 -20.21 4.09 8.88
N TYR A 157 -21.05 3.09 8.64
CA TYR A 157 -20.65 1.81 8.08
C TYR A 157 -20.34 1.99 6.59
N GLN A 158 -19.15 1.54 6.19
CA GLN A 158 -18.63 1.71 4.84
C GLN A 158 -18.61 0.41 4.03
N GLY A 159 -18.98 -0.73 4.61
CA GLY A 159 -18.99 -2.03 3.94
C GLY A 159 -18.07 -3.05 4.60
N ASN A 160 -17.87 -4.18 3.93
CA ASN A 160 -17.00 -5.26 4.40
C ASN A 160 -16.00 -5.70 3.31
N ALA A 161 -15.00 -6.46 3.71
CA ALA A 161 -13.88 -6.86 2.85
C ALA A 161 -14.28 -7.60 1.56
N LEU A 162 -15.43 -8.29 1.53
CA LEU A 162 -15.92 -8.93 0.30
C LEU A 162 -16.26 -7.89 -0.78
N ASN A 163 -16.65 -6.67 -0.37
CA ASN A 163 -16.98 -5.60 -1.30
C ASN A 163 -15.78 -5.13 -2.14
N ALA A 164 -14.54 -5.38 -1.70
CA ALA A 164 -13.33 -5.09 -2.49
C ALA A 164 -13.28 -5.88 -3.82
N PHE A 165 -13.94 -7.04 -3.89
CA PHE A 165 -13.90 -7.95 -5.05
C PHE A 165 -15.08 -7.76 -6.02
N THR A 166 -15.94 -6.76 -5.79
CA THR A 166 -17.21 -6.57 -6.53
C THR A 166 -17.08 -5.90 -7.91
N ASP A 167 -15.87 -5.88 -8.48
CA ASP A 167 -15.56 -5.26 -9.77
C ASP A 167 -16.44 -5.82 -10.89
N GLY A 168 -17.11 -4.92 -11.61
CA GLY A 168 -18.01 -5.29 -12.71
C GLY A 168 -19.36 -5.87 -12.30
N SER A 169 -19.69 -5.92 -11.01
CA SER A 169 -21.03 -6.26 -10.52
C SER A 169 -21.99 -5.07 -10.57
N SER A 170 -23.30 -5.30 -10.36
CA SER A 170 -24.30 -4.22 -10.24
C SER A 170 -24.14 -3.38 -8.97
N TYR A 171 -23.31 -3.82 -8.01
CA TYR A 171 -23.01 -3.16 -6.75
C TYR A 171 -21.49 -3.14 -6.56
N ASP A 172 -20.81 -2.46 -7.48
CA ASP A 172 -19.35 -2.42 -7.53
C ASP A 172 -18.80 -1.34 -6.59
N MET A 173 -18.25 -1.76 -5.45
CA MET A 173 -17.58 -0.91 -4.46
C MET A 173 -16.05 -0.97 -4.57
N SER A 174 -15.51 -1.74 -5.51
CA SER A 174 -14.07 -1.92 -5.61
C SER A 174 -13.33 -0.59 -5.85
N TYR A 175 -12.21 -0.37 -5.14
CA TYR A 175 -11.46 0.91 -5.14
C TYR A 175 -12.24 2.15 -4.66
N LEU A 176 -13.43 2.01 -4.07
CA LEU A 176 -14.18 3.12 -3.47
C LEU A 176 -14.15 3.07 -1.95
N GLY A 177 -14.30 4.22 -1.30
CA GLY A 177 -14.37 4.28 0.16
C GLY A 177 -13.12 3.67 0.81
N PRO A 178 -13.24 2.74 1.77
CA PRO A 178 -12.09 2.10 2.40
C PRO A 178 -11.31 1.21 1.42
N PHE A 179 -11.92 0.77 0.32
CA PHE A 179 -11.31 -0.16 -0.62
C PHE A 179 -10.33 0.51 -1.58
N ASN A 180 -10.12 1.82 -1.51
CA ASN A 180 -8.98 2.45 -2.18
C ASN A 180 -7.66 2.16 -1.46
N GLY A 181 -7.68 2.10 -0.12
CA GLY A 181 -6.57 1.74 0.75
C GLY A 181 -6.59 0.28 1.20
N HIS A 182 -7.70 -0.43 0.98
CA HIS A 182 -7.90 -1.86 1.23
C HIS A 182 -8.38 -2.59 -0.02
N VAL A 183 -7.64 -2.47 -1.12
CA VAL A 183 -8.07 -2.89 -2.48
C VAL A 183 -8.38 -4.39 -2.60
N ASN A 184 -7.85 -5.20 -1.69
CA ASN A 184 -8.13 -6.64 -1.62
C ASN A 184 -8.97 -7.05 -0.39
N GLY A 185 -9.50 -6.08 0.36
CA GLY A 185 -10.29 -6.31 1.57
C GLY A 185 -9.48 -6.82 2.78
N ALA A 186 -8.18 -7.02 2.66
CA ALA A 186 -7.33 -7.39 3.78
C ALA A 186 -7.04 -6.18 4.68
N CYS A 187 -6.54 -6.43 5.90
CA CYS A 187 -5.89 -5.39 6.68
C CYS A 187 -4.56 -5.02 6.01
N ILE A 188 -4.50 -3.80 5.46
CA ILE A 188 -3.30 -3.31 4.79
C ILE A 188 -2.46 -2.54 5.81
N MET A 189 -1.20 -2.91 5.93
CA MET A 189 -0.18 -2.11 6.59
C MET A 189 0.75 -1.60 5.48
N LYS A 190 0.96 -0.28 5.39
CA LYS A 190 2.08 0.24 4.62
C LYS A 190 3.36 -0.03 5.43
N GLU A 191 4.41 -0.48 4.77
CA GLU A 191 5.71 -0.89 5.34
C GLU A 191 5.62 -2.12 6.23
N ILE A 192 5.10 -3.23 5.68
CA ILE A 192 5.01 -4.53 6.37
C ILE A 192 6.38 -5.20 6.54
N HIS A 193 7.53 -4.56 6.36
CA HIS A 193 8.82 -5.26 6.54
C HIS A 193 9.87 -4.32 7.13
N ASP A 194 10.85 -4.94 7.79
CA ASP A 194 12.06 -4.29 8.29
C ASP A 194 12.67 -3.35 7.24
N PRO A 195 13.07 -2.13 7.63
CA PRO A 195 13.09 -1.56 8.99
C PRO A 195 11.86 -0.71 9.36
N TRP A 196 10.70 -0.91 8.71
CA TRP A 196 9.45 -0.18 9.00
C TRP A 196 9.62 1.36 8.98
N TYR A 197 10.06 1.88 7.84
CA TYR A 197 10.49 3.27 7.56
C TYR A 197 9.75 4.39 8.33
N HIS A 198 8.43 4.35 8.45
CA HIS A 198 7.61 5.38 9.11
C HIS A 198 7.11 5.01 10.50
N TRP A 199 7.31 3.77 10.94
CA TRP A 199 6.73 3.27 12.18
C TRP A 199 7.68 3.41 13.36
N LYS A 200 7.10 3.51 14.55
CA LYS A 200 7.87 3.29 15.77
C LYS A 200 8.29 1.81 15.85
N THR A 201 9.56 1.58 16.09
CA THR A 201 10.13 0.25 16.36
C THR A 201 10.84 0.23 17.72
N ASP A 202 11.55 -0.85 18.02
CA ASP A 202 12.42 -0.96 19.19
C ASP A 202 13.74 -0.20 18.99
N THR A 203 14.16 -0.01 17.73
CA THR A 203 15.40 0.70 17.36
C THR A 203 15.15 2.13 16.87
N THR A 204 13.93 2.44 16.43
CA THR A 204 13.56 3.73 15.83
C THR A 204 12.40 4.36 16.61
N ASP A 205 12.60 5.60 17.06
CA ASP A 205 11.59 6.36 17.82
C ASP A 205 11.08 7.56 16.99
N LEU A 206 9.82 7.93 17.20
CA LEU A 206 9.17 9.06 16.52
C LEU A 206 9.42 10.40 17.22
N LYS A 207 9.98 10.40 18.44
CA LYS A 207 10.19 11.62 19.25
C LYS A 207 10.86 12.77 18.49
N GLN A 208 11.82 12.46 17.63
CA GLN A 208 12.59 13.47 16.90
C GLN A 208 11.76 14.30 15.90
N CYS A 209 10.65 13.75 15.38
CA CYS A 209 9.81 14.45 14.41
C CYS A 209 8.67 15.23 15.09
N LEU A 210 8.41 15.01 16.39
CA LEU A 210 7.28 15.61 17.11
C LEU A 210 7.54 17.06 17.55
N SER A 211 6.48 17.87 17.61
CA SER A 211 6.52 19.22 18.18
C SER A 211 6.38 19.15 19.70
N GLU A 212 6.74 20.23 20.39
CA GLU A 212 6.49 20.35 21.83
C GLU A 212 5.00 20.20 22.18
N GLU A 213 4.10 20.71 21.34
CA GLU A 213 2.66 20.57 21.52
C GLU A 213 2.22 19.09 21.42
N GLN A 214 2.70 18.37 20.40
CA GLN A 214 2.43 16.94 20.23
C GLN A 214 2.99 16.14 21.41
N ILE A 215 4.22 16.42 21.83
CA ILE A 215 4.86 15.78 22.99
C ILE A 215 4.02 15.97 24.25
N ASN A 216 3.59 17.20 24.54
CA ASN A 216 2.82 17.50 25.74
C ASN A 216 1.46 16.78 25.74
N ARG A 217 0.80 16.72 24.58
CA ARG A 217 -0.46 15.98 24.39
C ARG A 217 -0.26 14.48 24.59
N LEU A 218 0.76 13.88 23.98
CA LEU A 218 1.01 12.43 24.05
C LEU A 218 1.44 11.97 25.45
N LYS A 219 2.07 12.85 26.24
CA LYS A 219 2.41 12.59 27.65
C LYS A 219 1.20 12.47 28.58
N SER A 220 0.08 13.11 28.24
CA SER A 220 -1.13 13.07 29.08
C SER A 220 -2.05 11.87 28.81
N ILE A 221 -1.69 11.00 27.85
CA ILE A 221 -2.54 9.91 27.37
C ILE A 221 -2.02 8.58 27.92
N PRO A 222 -2.69 7.94 28.90
CA PRO A 222 -2.15 6.76 29.59
C PRO A 222 -1.94 5.53 28.69
N TYR A 223 -2.78 5.31 27.68
CA TYR A 223 -2.63 4.19 26.76
C TYR A 223 -1.46 4.38 25.77
N ILE A 224 -0.92 5.60 25.62
CA ILE A 224 0.25 5.89 24.78
C ILE A 224 1.52 6.02 25.63
N SER A 225 1.44 6.81 26.71
CA SER A 225 2.55 7.12 27.61
C SER A 225 2.14 6.75 29.05
N PRO A 226 2.69 5.66 29.64
CA PRO A 226 2.29 5.20 30.96
C PRO A 226 2.68 6.18 32.08
N ALA A 227 3.65 7.05 31.83
CA ALA A 227 4.05 8.14 32.70
C ALA A 227 4.61 9.31 31.88
N SER A 228 4.60 10.52 32.43
CA SER A 228 5.07 11.74 31.74
C SER A 228 6.55 11.70 31.32
N TRP A 229 7.38 10.91 32.01
CA TRP A 229 8.79 10.69 31.68
C TRP A 229 9.00 9.56 30.66
N ASN A 230 7.99 8.71 30.44
CA ASN A 230 8.03 7.58 29.51
C ASN A 230 7.14 7.84 28.28
N LEU A 231 7.49 8.89 27.52
CA LEU A 231 6.79 9.26 26.30
C LEU A 231 6.83 8.10 25.28
N LEU A 232 5.64 7.71 24.78
CA LEU A 232 5.40 6.57 23.88
C LEU A 232 5.74 5.20 24.50
N GLY A 233 5.86 5.11 25.83
CA GLY A 233 6.26 3.88 26.51
C GLY A 233 5.30 2.69 26.38
N ASN A 234 4.03 2.93 26.00
CA ASN A 234 3.05 1.88 25.71
C ASN A 234 2.88 1.63 24.20
N VAL A 235 3.59 2.36 23.35
CA VAL A 235 3.58 2.13 21.90
C VAL A 235 4.51 0.97 21.57
N SER A 236 3.91 -0.12 21.12
CA SER A 236 4.55 -1.36 20.69
C SER A 236 5.30 -1.19 19.37
N SER A 237 6.22 -2.12 19.12
CA SER A 237 7.05 -2.17 17.91
C SER A 237 6.26 -2.62 16.68
N ALA A 238 6.53 -2.05 15.51
CA ALA A 238 5.93 -2.43 14.22
C ALA A 238 6.17 -3.90 13.84
N GLU A 239 7.32 -4.45 14.24
CA GLU A 239 7.72 -5.85 14.22
C GLU A 239 6.60 -6.76 14.75
N GLY A 240 6.04 -6.40 15.91
CA GLY A 240 4.97 -7.15 16.55
C GLY A 240 3.63 -6.97 15.85
N LEU A 241 3.38 -5.82 15.24
CA LEU A 241 2.19 -5.61 14.39
C LEU A 241 2.25 -6.51 13.15
N GLU A 242 3.37 -6.48 12.44
CA GLU A 242 3.61 -7.33 11.28
C GLU A 242 3.52 -8.82 11.65
N GLY A 243 4.34 -9.26 12.61
CA GLY A 243 4.55 -10.67 12.91
C GLY A 243 3.35 -11.32 13.58
N ASP A 244 2.80 -10.68 14.62
CA ASP A 244 1.76 -11.30 15.45
C ASP A 244 0.35 -11.10 14.89
N ILE A 245 0.14 -10.08 14.04
CA ILE A 245 -1.19 -9.68 13.59
C ILE A 245 -1.31 -9.78 12.07
N ILE A 246 -0.54 -8.98 11.31
CA ILE A 246 -0.73 -8.86 9.86
C ILE A 246 -0.40 -10.17 9.14
N LYS A 247 0.76 -10.79 9.43
CA LYS A 247 1.17 -12.09 8.87
C LYS A 247 0.28 -13.26 9.28
N VAL A 248 -0.61 -13.08 10.27
CA VAL A 248 -1.60 -14.07 10.67
C VAL A 248 -2.94 -13.83 9.97
N LEU A 249 -3.42 -12.59 9.95
CA LEU A 249 -4.75 -12.25 9.45
C LEU A 249 -4.82 -12.23 7.92
N VAL A 250 -3.79 -11.72 7.24
CA VAL A 250 -3.81 -11.62 5.77
C VAL A 250 -3.91 -13.01 5.12
N PRO A 251 -3.07 -14.02 5.46
CA PRO A 251 -3.24 -15.36 4.90
C PRO A 251 -4.59 -15.99 5.24
N LYS A 252 -5.09 -15.77 6.47
CA LYS A 252 -6.39 -16.29 6.91
C LYS A 252 -7.53 -15.70 6.08
N TRP A 253 -7.52 -14.39 5.81
CA TRP A 253 -8.49 -13.73 4.94
C TRP A 253 -8.51 -14.35 3.55
N PHE A 254 -7.35 -14.45 2.88
CA PHE A 254 -7.27 -15.01 1.53
C PHE A 254 -7.73 -16.48 1.47
N GLN A 255 -7.39 -17.28 2.49
CA GLN A 255 -7.85 -18.67 2.56
C GLN A 255 -9.38 -18.76 2.65
N LEU A 256 -10.00 -17.98 3.54
CA LEU A 256 -11.44 -17.98 3.75
C LEU A 256 -12.18 -17.43 2.52
N HIS A 257 -11.68 -16.34 1.93
CA HIS A 257 -12.26 -15.74 0.74
C HIS A 257 -12.17 -16.66 -0.47
N ARG A 258 -11.03 -17.34 -0.67
CA ARG A 258 -10.89 -18.36 -1.72
C ARG A 258 -11.97 -19.44 -1.58
N ASP A 259 -12.17 -19.94 -0.37
CA ASP A 259 -13.19 -20.96 -0.14
C ASP A 259 -14.60 -20.41 -0.39
N GLU A 260 -14.87 -19.14 -0.06
CA GLU A 260 -16.14 -18.47 -0.40
C GLU A 260 -16.35 -18.32 -1.91
N ASP A 261 -15.32 -18.01 -2.69
CA ASP A 261 -15.43 -17.80 -4.13
C ASP A 261 -15.45 -19.09 -4.94
N PHE A 262 -14.61 -20.06 -4.57
CA PHE A 262 -14.35 -21.26 -5.37
C PHE A 262 -15.03 -22.52 -4.84
N LYS A 263 -15.51 -22.56 -3.61
CA LYS A 263 -16.08 -23.79 -3.02
C LYS A 263 -17.52 -23.64 -2.55
N GLU A 264 -18.24 -24.74 -2.62
CA GLU A 264 -19.55 -24.93 -2.01
C GLU A 264 -19.61 -26.35 -1.45
N ASN A 265 -19.96 -26.50 -0.16
CA ASN A 265 -19.98 -27.79 0.54
C ASN A 265 -18.66 -28.59 0.43
N GLY A 266 -17.52 -27.88 0.41
CA GLY A 266 -16.18 -28.47 0.30
C GLY A 266 -15.78 -28.93 -1.10
N GLN A 267 -16.65 -28.80 -2.10
CA GLN A 267 -16.37 -29.08 -3.50
C GLN A 267 -16.17 -27.79 -4.29
N TYR A 268 -15.43 -27.85 -5.40
CA TYR A 268 -15.30 -26.69 -6.29
C TYR A 268 -16.65 -26.36 -6.94
N LYS A 269 -16.97 -25.06 -7.02
CA LYS A 269 -18.16 -24.58 -7.72
C LYS A 269 -18.02 -24.83 -9.22
N SER A 270 -19.15 -25.04 -9.90
CA SER A 270 -19.18 -25.13 -11.36
C SER A 270 -18.79 -23.80 -12.03
N GLU A 271 -19.16 -22.67 -11.41
CA GLU A 271 -18.84 -21.32 -11.88
C GLU A 271 -18.38 -20.49 -10.66
N PRO A 272 -17.07 -20.21 -10.52
CA PRO A 272 -16.54 -19.48 -9.38
C PRO A 272 -16.74 -17.97 -9.56
N ALA A 273 -16.66 -17.23 -8.46
CA ALA A 273 -16.76 -15.76 -8.47
C ALA A 273 -15.39 -15.07 -8.63
N ASN A 274 -15.43 -13.79 -8.98
CA ASN A 274 -14.30 -12.85 -8.90
C ASN A 274 -13.01 -13.27 -9.62
N LEU A 275 -13.12 -14.02 -10.72
CA LEU A 275 -11.98 -14.55 -11.47
C LEU A 275 -10.90 -13.49 -11.77
N HIS A 276 -11.32 -12.32 -12.28
CA HIS A 276 -10.38 -11.23 -12.61
C HIS A 276 -9.66 -10.68 -11.38
N ARG A 277 -10.31 -10.60 -10.22
CA ARG A 277 -9.66 -10.13 -8.99
C ARG A 277 -8.59 -11.09 -8.53
N TRP A 278 -8.89 -12.39 -8.54
CA TRP A 278 -7.91 -13.42 -8.21
C TRP A 278 -6.70 -13.42 -9.16
N MET A 279 -6.94 -13.31 -10.46
CA MET A 279 -5.85 -13.26 -11.45
C MET A 279 -5.04 -11.96 -11.41
N ALA A 280 -5.61 -10.86 -10.92
CA ALA A 280 -4.90 -9.59 -10.79
C ALA A 280 -3.71 -9.65 -9.82
N HIS A 281 -3.76 -10.51 -8.80
CA HIS A 281 -2.61 -10.74 -7.92
C HIS A 281 -1.37 -11.27 -8.65
N LEU A 282 -1.60 -12.05 -9.71
CA LEU A 282 -0.53 -12.60 -10.54
C LEU A 282 -0.09 -11.63 -11.66
N LEU A 283 -1.04 -10.88 -12.22
CA LEU A 283 -0.84 -10.10 -13.45
C LEU A 283 -0.65 -8.59 -13.26
N LEU A 284 -1.19 -7.98 -12.20
CA LEU A 284 -1.24 -6.51 -12.05
C LEU A 284 -0.48 -5.95 -10.85
N THR A 285 -0.06 -6.78 -9.89
CA THR A 285 0.46 -6.32 -8.58
C THR A 285 -0.52 -5.31 -7.96
N THR A 286 -1.59 -5.82 -7.34
CA THR A 286 -2.73 -5.02 -6.87
C THR A 286 -2.36 -4.09 -5.72
N THR A 287 -1.37 -4.46 -4.90
CA THR A 287 -0.87 -3.65 -3.80
C THR A 287 0.64 -3.62 -3.78
N ILE A 288 1.18 -2.53 -3.25
CA ILE A 288 2.62 -2.39 -3.04
C ILE A 288 2.88 -2.18 -1.57
N ASN A 289 4.14 -2.36 -1.22
CA ASN A 289 4.69 -2.02 0.07
C ASN A 289 5.93 -1.12 -0.15
N ILE A 290 6.35 -0.38 0.87
CA ILE A 290 7.56 0.46 0.80
C ILE A 290 8.69 -0.30 1.51
N ALA A 291 9.88 -0.25 0.92
CA ALA A 291 11.10 -0.81 1.48
C ALA A 291 12.23 0.21 1.45
N THR A 292 13.14 0.07 2.39
CA THR A 292 14.40 0.80 2.41
C THR A 292 15.54 -0.21 2.51
N GLY A 293 16.68 0.14 1.93
CA GLY A 293 17.92 -0.55 2.15
C GLY A 293 18.39 -0.46 3.60
N ALA A 294 19.32 -1.34 3.95
CA ALA A 294 19.80 -1.52 5.31
C ALA A 294 21.33 -1.50 5.36
N LYS A 295 21.88 -1.02 6.49
CA LYS A 295 23.30 -1.15 6.82
C LYS A 295 23.60 -2.64 7.06
N VAL A 296 24.66 -3.18 6.45
CA VAL A 296 25.13 -4.52 6.82
C VAL A 296 25.77 -4.45 8.20
N LEU A 297 25.19 -5.10 9.21
CA LEU A 297 25.81 -5.25 10.52
C LEU A 297 26.75 -6.45 10.48
N THR A 298 28.03 -6.26 10.78
CA THR A 298 28.97 -7.36 11.05
C THR A 298 29.35 -7.33 12.53
N PHE A 299 29.45 -8.50 13.15
CA PHE A 299 30.07 -8.62 14.48
C PHE A 299 31.53 -8.15 14.41
N TRP A 300 31.99 -7.44 15.45
CA TRP A 300 33.33 -6.83 15.51
C TRP A 300 34.48 -7.80 15.19
N GLU A 301 34.33 -9.09 15.51
CA GLU A 301 35.30 -10.15 15.20
C GLU A 301 35.49 -10.39 13.69
N GLN A 302 34.53 -9.99 12.85
CA GLN A 302 34.52 -10.21 11.40
C GLN A 302 34.91 -8.96 10.59
N ASN A 303 35.06 -7.79 11.22
CA ASN A 303 35.58 -6.58 10.57
C ASN A 303 36.64 -5.86 11.43
N PRO A 304 37.78 -6.51 11.72
CA PRO A 304 38.87 -5.93 12.51
C PRO A 304 39.53 -4.72 11.83
N SER A 305 39.27 -4.50 10.53
CA SER A 305 39.79 -3.39 9.73
C SER A 305 39.04 -2.06 9.88
N GLY A 306 37.86 -2.04 10.50
CA GLY A 306 37.04 -0.83 10.63
C GLY A 306 36.60 -0.23 9.28
N MET A 307 36.61 -1.03 8.20
CA MET A 307 36.13 -0.59 6.89
C MET A 307 34.64 -0.30 6.96
N ALA A 308 34.19 0.76 6.26
CA ALA A 308 32.78 1.07 6.13
C ALA A 308 32.02 -0.16 5.61
N LEU A 309 31.01 -0.58 6.37
CA LEU A 309 30.21 -1.74 6.01
C LEU A 309 29.36 -1.41 4.78
N PRO A 310 29.19 -2.36 3.85
CA PRO A 310 28.33 -2.12 2.70
C PRO A 310 26.88 -1.93 3.14
N PHE A 311 26.09 -1.32 2.26
CA PHE A 311 24.65 -1.21 2.42
C PHE A 311 23.98 -2.22 1.49
N ARG A 312 22.79 -2.71 1.84
CA ARG A 312 22.02 -3.63 1.01
C ARG A 312 20.80 -2.93 0.45
N ALA A 313 20.61 -3.02 -0.86
CA ALA A 313 19.40 -2.53 -1.50
C ALA A 313 18.23 -3.50 -1.26
N PRO A 314 16.97 -3.02 -1.24
CA PRO A 314 15.81 -3.89 -1.14
C PRO A 314 15.73 -4.88 -2.29
N THR A 315 15.65 -6.17 -1.98
CA THR A 315 15.70 -7.25 -2.98
C THR A 315 14.52 -7.23 -3.94
N ASN A 316 13.34 -6.82 -3.44
CA ASN A 316 12.12 -6.68 -4.24
C ASN A 316 12.18 -5.55 -5.30
N LEU A 317 13.24 -4.73 -5.33
CA LEU A 317 13.50 -3.88 -6.48
C LEU A 317 13.78 -4.73 -7.73
N PHE A 318 14.48 -5.86 -7.55
CA PHE A 318 15.07 -6.63 -8.64
C PHE A 318 14.21 -7.81 -9.09
N MET A 319 13.45 -8.43 -8.19
CA MET A 319 12.60 -9.59 -8.49
C MET A 319 11.56 -9.77 -7.38
N ASN A 320 10.50 -10.56 -7.57
CA ASN A 320 9.43 -10.72 -6.58
C ASN A 320 9.84 -11.70 -5.45
N PHE A 321 10.72 -11.28 -4.55
CA PHE A 321 11.17 -12.08 -3.40
C PHE A 321 10.02 -12.42 -2.44
N GLU A 322 9.05 -11.51 -2.28
CA GLU A 322 7.89 -11.72 -1.41
C GLU A 322 7.10 -12.98 -1.80
N LEU A 323 6.92 -13.21 -3.12
CA LEU A 323 6.25 -14.40 -3.65
C LEU A 323 7.21 -15.59 -3.81
N LEU A 324 8.40 -15.38 -4.38
CA LEU A 324 9.27 -16.48 -4.80
C LEU A 324 9.99 -17.18 -3.62
N LEU A 325 10.08 -16.54 -2.44
CA LEU A 325 10.58 -17.22 -1.23
C LEU A 325 9.53 -18.09 -0.54
N GLN A 326 8.28 -18.09 -1.02
CA GLN A 326 7.23 -18.94 -0.47
C GLN A 326 7.46 -20.41 -0.85
N SER A 327 7.01 -21.32 0.01
CA SER A 327 7.29 -22.76 -0.12
C SER A 327 6.82 -23.38 -1.44
N LYS A 328 5.80 -22.81 -2.09
CA LYS A 328 5.29 -23.22 -3.41
C LYS A 328 6.37 -23.13 -4.51
N PHE A 329 7.42 -22.33 -4.31
CA PHE A 329 8.48 -22.08 -5.30
C PHE A 329 9.86 -22.59 -4.87
N ASN A 330 9.93 -23.47 -3.86
CA ASN A 330 11.19 -24.08 -3.40
C ASN A 330 11.95 -24.83 -4.50
N ASP A 331 11.25 -25.23 -5.56
CA ASP A 331 11.82 -25.87 -6.72
C ASP A 331 12.55 -24.90 -7.67
N ILE A 332 12.37 -23.58 -7.53
CA ILE A 332 13.01 -22.58 -8.41
C ILE A 332 13.72 -21.44 -7.67
N ASN A 333 13.55 -21.32 -6.35
CA ASN A 333 14.00 -20.14 -5.59
C ASN A 333 15.44 -20.19 -5.04
N GLY A 334 16.19 -21.29 -5.25
CA GLY A 334 17.57 -21.46 -4.75
C GLY A 334 18.48 -20.24 -4.96
N PRO A 335 18.51 -19.60 -6.15
CA PRO A 335 19.33 -18.41 -6.42
C PRO A 335 19.02 -17.20 -5.51
N LEU A 336 17.78 -17.06 -5.05
CA LEU A 336 17.36 -15.92 -4.23
C LEU A 336 17.96 -15.97 -2.82
N ALA A 337 18.17 -17.18 -2.29
CA ALA A 337 18.69 -17.36 -0.92
C ALA A 337 20.13 -16.84 -0.75
N SER A 338 20.92 -16.82 -1.83
CA SER A 338 22.31 -16.34 -1.84
C SER A 338 22.47 -14.91 -2.34
N PHE A 339 21.40 -14.26 -2.81
CA PHE A 339 21.48 -12.93 -3.39
C PHE A 339 21.75 -11.85 -2.34
N SER A 340 22.70 -10.96 -2.64
CA SER A 340 22.97 -9.76 -1.86
C SER A 340 23.25 -8.58 -2.79
N GLY A 341 22.35 -7.60 -2.80
CA GLY A 341 22.48 -6.35 -3.55
C GLY A 341 23.29 -5.31 -2.78
N GLU A 342 24.58 -5.59 -2.54
CA GLU A 342 25.45 -4.73 -1.73
C GLU A 342 26.05 -3.55 -2.52
N PHE A 343 25.96 -2.34 -1.95
CA PHE A 343 26.44 -1.10 -2.55
C PHE A 343 27.29 -0.25 -1.57
N SER A 344 28.09 0.66 -2.14
CA SER A 344 28.92 1.61 -1.39
C SER A 344 28.12 2.83 -0.94
N TYR A 345 28.32 3.26 0.30
CA TYR A 345 27.71 4.48 0.82
C TYR A 345 28.12 5.73 0.02
N GLU A 346 29.38 5.80 -0.41
CA GLU A 346 29.90 6.94 -1.18
C GLU A 346 29.19 7.07 -2.53
N ASP A 347 29.06 5.96 -3.26
CA ASP A 347 28.34 5.95 -4.53
C ASP A 347 26.85 6.26 -4.33
N TYR A 348 26.26 5.80 -3.22
CA TYR A 348 24.87 6.12 -2.87
C TYR A 348 24.70 7.61 -2.61
N GLN A 349 25.54 8.23 -1.79
CA GLN A 349 25.49 9.67 -1.52
C GLN A 349 25.63 10.47 -2.82
N LYS A 350 26.55 10.06 -3.71
CA LYS A 350 26.68 10.69 -5.02
C LYS A 350 25.41 10.56 -5.85
N ALA A 351 24.78 9.38 -5.91
CA ALA A 351 23.52 9.20 -6.61
C ALA A 351 22.38 10.06 -6.03
N VAL A 352 22.30 10.16 -4.70
CA VAL A 352 21.34 11.03 -3.98
C VAL A 352 21.54 12.50 -4.34
N GLU A 353 22.79 12.95 -4.39
CA GLU A 353 23.15 14.33 -4.76
C GLU A 353 22.86 14.62 -6.24
N ASP A 354 23.27 13.72 -7.14
CA ASP A 354 23.09 13.84 -8.60
C ASP A 354 21.59 13.90 -8.96
N LEU A 355 20.77 13.08 -8.29
CA LEU A 355 19.32 13.06 -8.47
C LEU A 355 18.59 14.17 -7.71
N GLN A 356 19.29 14.87 -6.81
CA GLN A 356 18.72 15.82 -5.85
C GLN A 356 17.50 15.23 -5.15
N LEU A 357 17.62 14.00 -4.62
CA LEU A 357 16.54 13.37 -3.88
C LEU A 357 16.17 14.25 -2.68
N GLY A 358 14.89 14.46 -2.46
CA GLY A 358 14.44 15.26 -1.32
C GLY A 358 13.09 14.82 -0.81
N LEU A 359 12.85 15.09 0.46
CA LEU A 359 11.57 14.87 1.11
C LEU A 359 10.71 16.11 0.94
N LEU A 360 9.49 15.90 0.43
CA LEU A 360 8.59 16.98 0.08
C LEU A 360 7.42 17.04 1.05
N GLN A 361 6.90 18.21 1.32
CA GLN A 361 5.64 18.36 2.04
C GLN A 361 4.75 19.34 1.29
N GLU A 362 3.48 19.01 1.18
CA GLU A 362 2.47 19.84 0.53
C GLU A 362 2.45 21.24 1.13
N TRP A 363 2.45 22.25 0.25
CA TRP A 363 2.36 23.64 0.61
C TRP A 363 1.22 24.31 -0.14
N ASP A 364 0.28 24.89 0.62
CA ASP A 364 -0.82 25.65 0.04
C ASP A 364 -0.40 27.12 -0.07
N LYS A 365 -0.37 27.65 -1.30
CA LYS A 365 0.02 29.04 -1.57
C LYS A 365 -1.16 30.01 -1.37
N ASP A 366 -2.39 29.51 -1.33
CA ASP A 366 -3.61 30.32 -1.24
C ASP A 366 -4.52 29.85 -0.09
N PRO A 367 -4.21 30.21 1.17
CA PRO A 367 -4.90 29.69 2.36
C PRO A 367 -6.36 30.16 2.53
N ASP A 368 -6.90 30.96 1.62
CA ASP A 368 -8.07 31.81 1.85
C ASP A 368 -9.44 31.08 1.91
N GLU A 369 -9.50 29.74 1.88
CA GLU A 369 -10.71 28.98 2.27
C GLU A 369 -10.48 27.75 3.16
N LYS A 370 -9.30 27.13 3.13
CA LYS A 370 -9.11 25.77 3.68
C LYS A 370 -8.19 25.65 4.88
N HIS A 371 -7.16 26.51 4.96
CA HIS A 371 -6.16 26.46 6.03
C HIS A 371 -5.75 27.88 6.46
N PRO A 372 -6.66 28.67 7.06
CA PRO A 372 -6.44 30.08 7.38
C PRO A 372 -5.28 30.37 8.36
N LYS A 373 -4.64 29.31 8.88
CA LYS A 373 -3.52 29.39 9.84
C LYS A 373 -2.12 29.21 9.20
N ARG A 374 -2.01 28.93 7.89
CA ARG A 374 -0.70 28.73 7.23
C ARG A 374 -0.18 30.04 6.60
N PRO A 375 1.12 30.38 6.77
CA PRO A 375 1.72 31.56 6.13
C PRO A 375 1.63 31.49 4.60
N LYS A 376 1.33 32.61 3.92
CA LYS A 376 1.31 32.67 2.43
C LYS A 376 2.69 32.51 1.79
N ALA A 377 3.76 32.81 2.53
CA ALA A 377 5.14 32.69 2.07
C ALA A 377 5.80 31.46 2.71
N PRO A 378 6.69 30.74 1.99
CA PRO A 378 7.45 29.64 2.57
C PRO A 378 8.29 30.15 3.76
N PRO A 379 8.55 29.31 4.78
CA PRO A 379 9.39 29.68 5.90
C PRO A 379 10.78 30.14 5.43
N LYS A 380 11.38 31.10 6.14
CA LYS A 380 12.72 31.61 5.81
C LYS A 380 13.73 30.46 5.82
N GLY A 381 14.44 30.28 4.71
CA GLY A 381 15.46 29.24 4.56
C GLY A 381 14.93 27.88 4.10
N VAL A 382 13.63 27.73 3.83
CA VAL A 382 13.05 26.51 3.27
C VAL A 382 12.80 26.70 1.78
N ARG A 383 13.36 25.81 0.94
CA ARG A 383 13.13 25.84 -0.51
C ARG A 383 11.73 25.35 -0.84
N MET A 384 11.12 25.98 -1.84
CA MET A 384 9.86 25.51 -2.43
C MET A 384 10.14 24.91 -3.82
N ALA A 385 9.59 23.72 -4.07
CA ALA A 385 9.56 23.08 -5.37
C ALA A 385 8.16 23.20 -5.96
N GLN A 386 8.09 23.38 -7.28
CA GLN A 386 6.84 23.32 -8.03
C GLN A 386 6.86 22.04 -8.88
N ILE A 387 5.84 21.19 -8.70
CA ILE A 387 5.68 19.94 -9.44
C ILE A 387 4.32 19.92 -10.15
N THR A 388 4.16 19.03 -11.13
CA THR A 388 2.96 18.97 -11.95
C THR A 388 1.76 18.49 -11.13
N LYS A 389 0.58 19.04 -11.43
CA LYS A 389 -0.71 18.59 -10.89
C LYS A 389 -0.90 17.09 -11.09
N GLY A 390 -1.51 16.41 -10.13
CA GLY A 390 -1.73 14.96 -10.15
C GLY A 390 -0.47 14.15 -9.86
N THR A 391 0.60 14.78 -9.36
CA THR A 391 1.74 14.03 -8.80
C THR A 391 1.29 13.20 -7.61
N LEU A 392 0.45 13.76 -6.73
CA LEU A 392 -0.25 13.02 -5.69
C LEU A 392 -1.64 12.65 -6.21
N GLY A 393 -2.13 11.45 -5.90
CA GLY A 393 -3.40 10.95 -6.43
C GLY A 393 -4.62 11.52 -5.73
N GLY A 394 -4.68 11.40 -4.41
CA GLY A 394 -5.69 11.99 -3.55
C GLY A 394 -7.13 11.48 -3.66
N GLY A 395 -7.53 10.88 -4.79
CA GLY A 395 -8.85 10.29 -5.02
C GLY A 395 -10.02 11.25 -4.75
N LYS A 396 -11.22 10.69 -4.49
CA LYS A 396 -12.41 11.46 -4.05
C LYS A 396 -12.28 12.06 -2.65
N GLN A 397 -11.42 11.47 -1.83
CA GLN A 397 -11.40 11.67 -0.38
C GLN A 397 -10.48 12.83 0.04
N THR A 398 -9.48 13.15 -0.77
CA THR A 398 -8.55 14.24 -0.50
C THR A 398 -8.39 15.14 -1.71
N ASP A 399 -8.09 16.42 -1.47
CA ASP A 399 -7.75 17.36 -2.54
C ASP A 399 -6.27 17.28 -2.95
N MET A 400 -5.55 16.18 -2.65
CA MET A 400 -4.10 16.08 -2.87
C MET A 400 -3.72 16.20 -4.35
N TYR A 401 -4.60 15.80 -5.26
CA TYR A 401 -4.43 15.94 -6.72
C TYR A 401 -4.11 17.37 -7.17
N ASP A 402 -4.66 18.37 -6.48
CA ASP A 402 -4.55 19.77 -6.86
C ASP A 402 -3.23 20.44 -6.41
N TYR A 403 -2.44 19.79 -5.54
CA TYR A 403 -1.20 20.38 -5.05
C TYR A 403 -0.13 20.41 -6.13
N THR A 404 0.45 21.60 -6.32
CA THR A 404 1.59 21.83 -7.22
C THR A 404 2.79 22.43 -6.51
N TYR A 405 2.64 22.88 -5.27
CA TYR A 405 3.70 23.53 -4.49
C TYR A 405 4.04 22.69 -3.28
N PHE A 406 5.33 22.49 -3.07
CA PHE A 406 5.87 21.65 -2.02
C PHE A 406 7.04 22.35 -1.33
N LEU A 407 7.09 22.28 -0.02
CA LEU A 407 8.31 22.59 0.73
C LEU A 407 9.26 21.41 0.60
N VAL A 408 10.53 21.71 0.35
CA VAL A 408 11.60 20.70 0.41
C VAL A 408 12.08 20.64 1.86
N VAL A 409 11.60 19.62 2.59
CA VAL A 409 11.83 19.46 4.02
C VAL A 409 13.26 19.02 4.30
N GLN A 410 13.78 18.08 3.50
CA GLN A 410 15.19 17.71 3.47
C GLN A 410 15.68 17.70 2.03
N GLU A 411 16.83 18.31 1.80
CA GLU A 411 17.51 18.29 0.50
C GLU A 411 18.56 17.19 0.46
N LYS A 412 18.72 16.57 -0.71
CA LYS A 412 19.75 15.55 -0.98
C LYS A 412 19.71 14.43 0.07
N SER A 413 18.51 13.93 0.35
CA SER A 413 18.24 12.96 1.40
C SER A 413 17.00 12.12 1.04
N GLU A 414 17.00 10.87 1.51
CA GLU A 414 15.81 10.01 1.57
C GLU A 414 15.26 9.89 3.02
N GLY A 415 15.87 10.58 3.98
CA GLY A 415 15.56 10.53 5.40
C GLY A 415 16.79 10.20 6.25
N GLU A 416 16.73 10.53 7.54
CA GLU A 416 17.79 10.20 8.49
C GLU A 416 17.85 8.70 8.73
N GLU A 417 19.04 8.13 8.55
CA GLU A 417 19.29 6.69 8.65
C GLU A 417 18.49 5.81 7.68
N MET A 418 17.97 6.40 6.60
CA MET A 418 17.20 5.70 5.58
C MET A 418 17.93 5.76 4.24
N TYR A 419 17.88 4.65 3.50
CA TYR A 419 18.75 4.44 2.36
C TYR A 419 18.04 3.69 1.25
N PHE A 420 18.08 4.17 0.02
CA PHE A 420 17.58 3.44 -1.15
C PHE A 420 16.10 3.04 -1.01
N ILE A 421 15.24 4.05 -0.89
CA ILE A 421 13.80 3.83 -0.71
C ILE A 421 13.15 3.42 -2.03
N THR A 422 12.48 2.28 -2.03
CA THR A 422 11.79 1.76 -3.21
C THR A 422 10.42 1.17 -2.84
N LEU A 423 9.63 0.92 -3.87
CA LEU A 423 8.44 0.10 -3.78
C LEU A 423 8.81 -1.37 -3.94
N GLN A 424 8.06 -2.23 -3.26
CA GLN A 424 8.15 -3.68 -3.34
C GLN A 424 6.77 -4.32 -3.46
N THR A 425 6.73 -5.58 -3.86
CA THR A 425 5.52 -6.40 -3.84
C THR A 425 5.02 -6.61 -2.42
N SER A 426 3.70 -6.78 -2.27
CA SER A 426 3.06 -6.93 -0.98
C SER A 426 2.86 -8.40 -0.59
N LEU A 427 2.69 -8.63 0.71
CA LEU A 427 2.23 -9.91 1.26
C LEU A 427 0.87 -10.31 0.67
N GLU A 428 -0.03 -9.35 0.46
CA GLU A 428 -1.38 -9.63 -0.06
C GLU A 428 -1.37 -10.22 -1.46
N ASP A 429 -0.61 -9.65 -2.40
CA ASP A 429 -0.51 -10.23 -3.74
C ASP A 429 0.12 -11.63 -3.69
N SER A 430 1.10 -11.83 -2.82
CA SER A 430 1.71 -13.14 -2.64
C SER A 430 0.70 -14.15 -2.09
N MET A 431 -0.09 -13.77 -1.09
CA MET A 431 -1.17 -14.62 -0.55
C MET A 431 -2.29 -14.85 -1.57
N GLY A 432 -2.62 -13.86 -2.39
CA GLY A 432 -3.55 -13.99 -3.50
C GLY A 432 -3.10 -15.06 -4.49
N VAL A 433 -1.84 -15.00 -4.94
CA VAL A 433 -1.26 -16.00 -5.85
C VAL A 433 -1.19 -17.38 -5.21
N LEU A 434 -0.76 -17.48 -3.95
CA LEU A 434 -0.67 -18.77 -3.26
C LEU A 434 -2.03 -19.43 -3.04
N ASN A 435 -3.11 -18.65 -3.01
CA ASN A 435 -4.47 -19.16 -2.86
C ASN A 435 -5.20 -19.37 -4.19
N LEU A 436 -4.59 -19.11 -5.34
CA LEU A 436 -5.14 -19.53 -6.64
C LEU A 436 -5.25 -21.07 -6.68
N PRO A 437 -6.44 -21.64 -7.00
CA PRO A 437 -6.59 -23.08 -7.14
C PRO A 437 -5.71 -23.64 -8.27
N ASP A 438 -5.05 -24.77 -8.03
CA ASP A 438 -4.21 -25.42 -9.05
C ASP A 438 -5.02 -25.95 -10.25
N ASN A 439 -6.32 -26.20 -10.05
CA ASN A 439 -7.26 -26.55 -11.12
C ASN A 439 -7.81 -25.32 -11.88
N LEU A 440 -7.44 -24.10 -11.46
CA LEU A 440 -7.67 -22.85 -12.20
C LEU A 440 -6.42 -22.41 -12.94
N VAL A 441 -5.28 -22.42 -12.26
CA VAL A 441 -3.98 -22.00 -12.79
C VAL A 441 -3.01 -23.16 -12.64
N SER A 442 -2.68 -23.81 -13.75
CA SER A 442 -1.68 -24.88 -13.72
C SER A 442 -0.30 -24.32 -13.35
N GLN A 443 0.59 -25.19 -12.84
CA GLN A 443 1.99 -24.82 -12.58
C GLN A 443 2.67 -24.28 -13.85
N LYS A 444 2.33 -24.85 -15.01
CA LYS A 444 2.80 -24.40 -16.33
C LYS A 444 2.40 -22.94 -16.60
N LEU A 445 1.12 -22.60 -16.42
CA LEU A 445 0.64 -21.23 -16.60
C LEU A 445 1.29 -20.28 -15.58
N LEU A 446 1.35 -20.70 -14.32
CA LEU A 446 1.94 -19.92 -13.23
C LEU A 446 3.39 -19.54 -13.55
N HIS A 447 4.25 -20.51 -13.87
CA HIS A 447 5.66 -20.26 -14.21
C HIS A 447 5.78 -19.39 -15.46
N SER A 448 4.94 -19.63 -16.49
CA SER A 448 4.96 -18.83 -17.73
C SER A 448 4.66 -17.36 -17.45
N ILE A 449 3.66 -17.05 -16.61
CA ILE A 449 3.34 -15.66 -16.25
C ILE A 449 4.43 -15.04 -15.37
N LEU A 450 4.97 -15.78 -14.40
CA LEU A 450 6.02 -15.27 -13.50
C LEU A 450 7.31 -14.92 -14.25
N LEU A 451 7.62 -15.63 -15.33
CA LEU A 451 8.80 -15.38 -16.16
C LEU A 451 8.60 -14.26 -17.19
N VAL A 452 7.35 -13.87 -17.47
CA VAL A 452 7.09 -12.64 -18.22
C VAL A 452 7.50 -11.47 -17.33
N ASP A 453 8.57 -10.78 -17.74
CA ASP A 453 9.00 -9.53 -17.10
C ASP A 453 9.35 -9.69 -15.61
N PHE A 454 9.98 -10.81 -15.25
CA PHE A 454 10.30 -11.16 -13.86
C PHE A 454 11.20 -10.13 -13.13
N CYS A 455 11.95 -9.32 -13.87
CA CYS A 455 12.80 -8.24 -13.35
C CYS A 455 12.03 -6.97 -12.96
N ASN A 456 10.73 -6.88 -13.29
CA ASN A 456 9.83 -5.80 -12.89
C ASN A 456 8.69 -6.36 -12.02
N PRO A 457 8.97 -6.64 -10.73
CA PRO A 457 8.00 -7.28 -9.83
C PRO A 457 6.81 -6.39 -9.49
N VAL A 458 7.00 -5.07 -9.49
CA VAL A 458 5.94 -4.06 -9.35
C VAL A 458 5.73 -3.33 -10.68
N TYR A 459 4.47 -3.07 -11.04
CA TYR A 459 4.07 -2.33 -12.24
C TYR A 459 4.60 -2.88 -13.56
N SER A 460 4.68 -4.21 -13.69
CA SER A 460 4.90 -4.85 -14.98
C SER A 460 3.72 -4.56 -15.91
N TRP A 461 3.90 -3.62 -16.83
CA TRP A 461 2.90 -3.36 -17.87
C TRP A 461 2.76 -4.56 -18.81
N ARG A 462 3.80 -5.38 -18.95
CA ARG A 462 3.80 -6.58 -19.79
C ARG A 462 2.80 -7.61 -19.24
N ARG A 463 2.87 -7.92 -17.95
CA ARG A 463 1.89 -8.77 -17.28
C ARG A 463 0.51 -8.10 -17.23
N GLY A 464 0.47 -6.80 -16.97
CA GLY A 464 -0.79 -6.06 -16.90
C GLY A 464 -1.58 -6.04 -18.21
N VAL A 465 -0.91 -5.93 -19.36
CA VAL A 465 -1.53 -6.05 -20.68
C VAL A 465 -2.17 -7.42 -20.87
N LEU A 466 -1.56 -8.50 -20.38
CA LEU A 466 -2.11 -9.84 -20.56
C LEU A 466 -3.47 -10.02 -19.86
N MET A 467 -3.73 -9.25 -18.80
CA MET A 467 -5.00 -9.30 -18.06
C MET A 467 -6.23 -9.07 -18.96
N GLN A 468 -6.10 -8.31 -20.06
CA GLN A 468 -7.19 -8.05 -21.00
C GLN A 468 -7.69 -9.31 -21.74
N TYR A 469 -6.87 -10.38 -21.77
CA TYR A 469 -7.21 -11.64 -22.45
C TYR A 469 -7.95 -12.64 -21.56
N LEU A 470 -8.13 -12.33 -20.27
CA LEU A 470 -8.83 -13.24 -19.37
C LEU A 470 -10.34 -13.27 -19.67
N PRO A 471 -10.95 -14.45 -19.73
CA PRO A 471 -12.40 -14.53 -19.86
C PRO A 471 -13.08 -13.91 -18.64
N LYS A 472 -14.28 -13.36 -18.82
CA LYS A 472 -15.06 -12.75 -17.71
C LYS A 472 -15.48 -13.77 -16.65
N THR A 473 -15.69 -15.01 -17.07
CA THR A 473 -16.15 -16.13 -16.24
C THR A 473 -15.42 -17.39 -16.64
N THR A 474 -15.47 -18.42 -15.81
CA THR A 474 -14.93 -19.75 -16.13
C THR A 474 -15.85 -20.84 -15.61
N LYS A 475 -15.76 -22.04 -16.20
CA LYS A 475 -16.54 -23.21 -15.82
C LYS A 475 -15.64 -24.38 -15.46
N LEU A 476 -16.04 -25.13 -14.45
CA LEU A 476 -15.39 -26.39 -14.09
C LEU A 476 -15.79 -27.48 -15.10
N VAL A 477 -14.81 -27.98 -15.86
CA VAL A 477 -14.92 -29.02 -16.88
C VAL A 477 -13.92 -30.12 -16.55
N ASP A 478 -14.42 -31.33 -16.29
CA ASP A 478 -13.59 -32.51 -15.98
C ASP A 478 -12.55 -32.26 -14.86
N GLY A 479 -13.00 -31.54 -13.81
CA GLY A 479 -12.20 -31.23 -12.62
C GLY A 479 -11.27 -30.01 -12.75
N ASN A 480 -11.16 -29.40 -13.93
CA ASN A 480 -10.36 -28.20 -14.17
C ASN A 480 -11.22 -27.06 -14.71
N TYR A 481 -10.87 -25.82 -14.38
CA TYR A 481 -11.54 -24.66 -14.95
C TYR A 481 -11.07 -24.42 -16.39
N ASP A 482 -11.99 -24.10 -17.29
CA ASP A 482 -11.71 -23.81 -18.71
C ASP A 482 -10.97 -22.47 -18.95
N MET A 483 -10.72 -21.70 -17.88
CA MET A 483 -10.09 -20.38 -17.92
C MET A 483 -8.75 -20.38 -18.64
N GLU A 484 -7.83 -21.27 -18.26
CA GLU A 484 -6.46 -21.29 -18.82
C GLU A 484 -6.48 -21.53 -20.34
N ALA A 485 -7.29 -22.47 -20.81
CA ALA A 485 -7.44 -22.76 -22.23
C ALA A 485 -8.01 -21.56 -22.99
N ALA A 486 -9.05 -20.92 -22.46
CA ALA A 486 -9.67 -19.73 -23.04
C ALA A 486 -8.69 -18.53 -23.07
N PHE A 487 -7.95 -18.31 -21.99
CA PHE A 487 -6.94 -17.27 -21.86
C PHE A 487 -5.84 -17.41 -22.94
N VAL A 488 -5.24 -18.59 -23.03
CA VAL A 488 -4.18 -18.87 -24.02
C VAL A 488 -4.70 -18.75 -25.45
N ALA A 489 -5.90 -19.27 -25.73
CA ALA A 489 -6.52 -19.16 -27.06
C ALA A 489 -6.74 -17.70 -27.46
N THR A 490 -7.20 -16.85 -26.52
CA THR A 490 -7.43 -15.42 -26.78
C THR A 490 -6.12 -14.68 -27.03
N ILE A 491 -5.05 -15.00 -26.28
CA ILE A 491 -3.70 -14.43 -26.54
C ILE A 491 -3.20 -14.84 -27.93
N ARG A 492 -3.34 -16.12 -28.32
CA ARG A 492 -2.92 -16.57 -29.68
C ARG A 492 -3.68 -15.87 -30.80
N ALA A 493 -4.95 -15.54 -30.58
CA ALA A 493 -5.78 -14.85 -31.55
C ALA A 493 -5.48 -13.33 -31.63
N SER A 494 -4.69 -12.79 -30.71
CA SER A 494 -4.31 -11.38 -30.69
C SER A 494 -3.49 -10.99 -31.92
N SER A 495 -3.75 -9.79 -32.46
CA SER A 495 -2.90 -9.20 -33.51
C SER A 495 -1.46 -8.97 -33.07
N HIS A 496 -1.22 -8.87 -31.76
CA HIS A 496 0.12 -8.68 -31.19
C HIS A 496 0.88 -10.01 -31.01
N ALA A 497 0.25 -11.18 -31.16
CA ALA A 497 0.87 -12.47 -30.88
C ALA A 497 2.10 -12.79 -31.75
N SER A 498 2.26 -12.13 -32.89
CA SER A 498 3.41 -12.27 -33.79
C SER A 498 4.41 -11.11 -33.73
N GLU A 499 4.13 -10.06 -32.93
CA GLU A 499 5.02 -8.91 -32.82
C GLU A 499 6.25 -9.25 -31.97
N ALA A 500 7.44 -9.05 -32.54
CA ALA A 500 8.70 -9.11 -31.80
C ALA A 500 8.62 -8.09 -30.65
N ASP A 501 8.89 -8.52 -29.43
CA ASP A 501 8.84 -7.73 -28.19
C ASP A 501 7.45 -7.48 -27.57
N SER A 502 6.39 -8.08 -28.13
CA SER A 502 5.08 -8.07 -27.49
C SER A 502 5.02 -8.97 -26.24
N PRO A 503 4.29 -8.56 -25.17
CA PRO A 503 4.01 -9.44 -24.03
C PRO A 503 3.34 -10.75 -24.44
N GLU A 504 2.48 -10.71 -25.46
CA GLU A 504 1.76 -11.86 -25.99
C GLU A 504 2.72 -12.91 -26.56
N LEU A 505 3.64 -12.51 -27.46
CA LEU A 505 4.63 -13.43 -28.03
C LEU A 505 5.58 -13.95 -26.94
N GLN A 506 6.00 -13.10 -26.00
CA GLN A 506 6.85 -13.51 -24.88
C GLN A 506 6.16 -14.58 -24.03
N PHE A 507 4.91 -14.36 -23.65
CA PHE A 507 4.10 -15.33 -22.92
C PHE A 507 3.94 -16.62 -23.70
N LEU A 508 3.58 -16.56 -24.99
CA LEU A 508 3.37 -17.76 -25.81
C LEU A 508 4.65 -18.58 -25.97
N LYS A 509 5.82 -17.93 -26.09
CA LYS A 509 7.11 -18.66 -26.13
C LYS A 509 7.35 -19.45 -24.85
N LEU A 510 7.12 -18.83 -23.70
CA LEU A 510 7.27 -19.46 -22.39
C LEU A 510 6.21 -20.55 -22.17
N TYR A 511 4.97 -20.33 -22.58
CA TYR A 511 3.90 -21.28 -22.40
C TYR A 511 4.01 -22.47 -23.36
N ASP A 512 4.47 -22.27 -24.60
CA ASP A 512 4.58 -23.34 -25.58
C ASP A 512 5.81 -24.21 -25.36
N ASN A 513 6.89 -23.59 -24.85
CA ASN A 513 8.14 -24.24 -24.53
C ASN A 513 8.55 -23.87 -23.10
N PRO A 514 7.84 -24.41 -22.07
CA PRO A 514 8.10 -24.05 -20.69
C PRO A 514 9.51 -24.48 -20.28
N PRO A 515 10.32 -23.58 -19.70
CA PRO A 515 11.64 -23.94 -19.21
C PRO A 515 11.50 -24.92 -18.05
N SER A 516 12.46 -25.84 -17.97
CA SER A 516 12.67 -26.68 -16.80
C SER A 516 13.00 -25.82 -15.57
N ASN A 517 12.77 -26.38 -14.37
CA ASN A 517 13.13 -25.69 -13.14
C ASN A 517 14.64 -25.37 -13.05
N ASP A 518 15.51 -26.19 -13.65
CA ASP A 518 16.94 -25.91 -13.76
C ASP A 518 17.24 -24.68 -14.63
N GLU A 519 16.57 -24.54 -15.78
CA GLU A 519 16.71 -23.38 -16.65
C GLU A 519 16.19 -22.11 -15.99
N ILE A 520 15.10 -22.20 -15.21
CA ILE A 520 14.58 -21.08 -14.41
C ILE A 520 15.62 -20.66 -13.36
N ARG A 521 16.15 -21.61 -12.58
CA ARG A 521 17.19 -21.33 -11.58
C ARG A 521 18.42 -20.69 -12.22
N PHE A 522 18.88 -21.21 -13.36
CA PHE A 522 20.00 -20.65 -14.09
C PHE A 522 19.72 -19.21 -14.53
N THR A 523 18.52 -18.94 -15.06
CA THR A 523 18.09 -17.60 -15.49
C THR A 523 18.10 -16.62 -14.31
N PHE A 524 17.51 -17.01 -13.18
CA PHE A 524 17.50 -16.18 -11.97
C PHE A 524 18.91 -15.92 -11.43
N GLN A 525 19.76 -16.95 -11.36
CA GLN A 525 21.14 -16.79 -10.90
C GLN A 525 21.93 -15.83 -11.79
N SER A 526 21.88 -16.05 -13.11
CA SER A 526 22.60 -15.20 -14.07
C SER A 526 22.16 -13.73 -14.00
N TYR A 527 20.85 -13.49 -13.87
CA TYR A 527 20.32 -12.13 -13.70
C TYR A 527 20.81 -11.50 -12.39
N LEU A 528 20.66 -12.20 -11.27
CA LEU A 528 21.02 -11.69 -9.95
C LEU A 528 22.53 -11.46 -9.79
N ASP A 529 23.37 -12.31 -10.40
CA ASP A 529 24.82 -12.09 -10.47
C ASP A 529 25.17 -10.80 -11.22
N THR A 530 24.45 -10.53 -12.30
CA THR A 530 24.62 -9.28 -13.07
C THR A 530 24.16 -8.08 -12.26
N VAL A 531 23.04 -8.18 -11.52
CA VAL A 531 22.60 -7.15 -10.57
C VAL A 531 23.68 -6.87 -9.52
N THR A 532 24.21 -7.91 -8.88
CA THR A 532 25.27 -7.79 -7.86
C THR A 532 26.55 -7.16 -8.42
N HIS A 533 26.90 -7.43 -9.68
CA HIS A 533 28.03 -6.77 -10.33
C HIS A 533 27.75 -5.28 -10.59
N ARG A 534 26.59 -4.95 -11.17
CA ARG A 534 26.26 -3.57 -11.57
C ARG A 534 26.03 -2.64 -10.40
N ILE A 535 25.36 -3.10 -9.34
CA ILE A 535 25.02 -2.25 -8.18
C ILE A 535 26.27 -1.73 -7.44
N LYS A 536 27.41 -2.44 -7.58
CA LYS A 536 28.72 -2.03 -7.03
C LYS A 536 29.39 -0.92 -7.83
N THR A 537 28.81 -0.50 -8.94
CA THR A 537 29.32 0.60 -9.77
C THR A 537 28.48 1.85 -9.55
N SER A 538 29.13 3.02 -9.51
CA SER A 538 28.48 4.35 -9.41
C SER A 538 27.36 4.54 -10.45
N GLN A 539 27.59 4.09 -11.69
CA GLN A 539 26.60 4.18 -12.77
C GLN A 539 25.42 3.23 -12.54
N GLY A 540 25.69 1.96 -12.21
CA GLY A 540 24.64 0.97 -11.99
C GLY A 540 23.76 1.30 -10.79
N LEU A 541 24.36 1.82 -9.71
CA LEU A 541 23.61 2.31 -8.56
C LEU A 541 22.70 3.49 -8.92
N THR A 542 23.23 4.50 -9.60
CA THR A 542 22.44 5.65 -10.08
C THR A 542 21.29 5.23 -10.98
N ASP A 543 21.50 4.27 -11.89
CA ASP A 543 20.45 3.72 -12.73
C ASP A 543 19.34 3.05 -11.93
N TYR A 544 19.68 2.28 -10.89
CA TYR A 544 18.69 1.65 -10.02
C TYR A 544 17.96 2.63 -9.10
N MET A 545 18.61 3.72 -8.68
CA MET A 545 17.95 4.83 -7.98
C MET A 545 16.95 5.56 -8.90
N LYS A 546 17.28 5.72 -10.19
CA LYS A 546 16.33 6.22 -11.20
C LYS A 546 15.16 5.25 -11.41
N LEU A 547 15.42 3.94 -11.40
CA LEU A 547 14.36 2.92 -11.50
C LEU A 547 13.40 2.99 -10.31
N ALA A 548 13.94 3.15 -9.09
CA ALA A 548 13.13 3.38 -7.89
C ALA A 548 12.26 4.64 -8.05
N GLU A 549 12.83 5.75 -8.52
CA GLU A 549 12.05 6.97 -8.78
C GLU A 549 10.96 6.77 -9.86
N ALA A 550 11.24 6.04 -10.95
CA ALA A 550 10.24 5.75 -11.97
C ALA A 550 9.03 5.01 -11.38
N ARG A 551 9.29 4.01 -10.51
CA ARG A 551 8.23 3.27 -9.79
C ARG A 551 7.47 4.16 -8.81
N ARG A 552 8.17 5.04 -8.08
CA ARG A 552 7.53 6.04 -7.20
C ARG A 552 6.61 6.98 -8.01
N ARG A 553 7.02 7.41 -9.20
CA ARG A 553 6.19 8.27 -10.08
C ARG A 553 4.95 7.56 -10.63
N ILE A 554 4.99 6.24 -10.82
CA ILE A 554 3.78 5.45 -11.18
C ILE A 554 2.83 5.39 -9.98
N TYR A 555 3.37 5.28 -8.77
CA TYR A 555 2.60 5.06 -7.55
C TYR A 555 1.98 6.32 -6.93
N ARG A 556 2.71 7.45 -6.85
CA ARG A 556 2.23 8.67 -6.18
C ARG A 556 0.85 9.16 -6.68
N PRO A 557 0.50 9.04 -7.98
CA PRO A 557 -0.83 9.42 -8.47
C PRO A 557 -1.96 8.46 -8.09
N LEU A 558 -1.71 7.31 -7.46
CA LEU A 558 -2.77 6.39 -7.05
C LEU A 558 -3.61 6.98 -5.90
N PRO A 559 -4.90 6.61 -5.77
CA PRO A 559 -5.86 7.20 -4.82
C PRO A 559 -5.64 6.69 -3.38
N LEU A 560 -4.41 6.74 -2.90
CA LEU A 560 -4.07 6.41 -1.53
C LEU A 560 -3.93 7.72 -0.74
N ASP A 561 -4.28 7.69 0.54
CA ASP A 561 -4.01 8.79 1.49
C ASP A 561 -2.51 8.88 1.78
N GLU A 562 -1.73 9.15 0.73
CA GLU A 562 -0.31 9.42 0.74
C GLU A 562 -0.06 10.90 0.94
N PHE A 563 1.04 11.22 1.61
CA PHE A 563 1.52 12.57 1.76
C PHE A 563 2.87 12.72 1.06
N GLY A 564 3.32 13.95 0.83
CA GLY A 564 4.57 14.23 0.14
C GLY A 564 5.78 13.60 0.84
N LEU A 565 5.70 13.40 2.15
CA LEU A 565 6.78 12.85 2.97
C LEU A 565 6.87 11.34 2.90
N THR A 566 5.84 10.64 2.39
CA THR A 566 5.81 9.17 2.34
C THR A 566 6.97 8.60 1.50
N LEU A 567 7.40 9.33 0.47
CA LEU A 567 8.40 8.87 -0.49
C LEU A 567 9.29 10.04 -0.97
N PRO A 568 10.62 9.88 -1.03
CA PRO A 568 11.50 10.93 -1.53
C PRO A 568 11.31 11.15 -3.04
N TYR A 569 11.65 12.34 -3.52
CA TYR A 569 11.43 12.82 -4.88
C TYR A 569 12.74 13.26 -5.55
N ALA A 570 13.02 12.78 -6.76
CA ALA A 570 14.19 13.20 -7.55
C ALA A 570 13.94 14.53 -8.25
N LEU A 571 14.41 15.63 -7.65
CA LEU A 571 14.17 16.98 -8.13
C LEU A 571 15.05 17.36 -9.33
N ALA A 572 16.13 16.62 -9.59
CA ALA A 572 16.96 16.83 -10.78
C ALA A 572 16.33 16.23 -12.06
N LEU A 573 15.34 15.34 -11.92
CA LEU A 573 14.62 14.76 -13.05
C LEU A 573 13.38 15.61 -13.36
N PRO A 574 13.19 16.08 -14.60
CA PRO A 574 12.04 16.92 -14.95
C PRO A 574 10.73 16.14 -14.74
N THR A 575 9.62 16.84 -14.54
CA THR A 575 8.33 16.21 -14.22
C THR A 575 7.78 15.34 -15.35
N ASP A 576 8.17 15.62 -16.60
CA ASP A 576 7.86 14.85 -17.80
C ASP A 576 8.95 13.83 -18.18
N TRP A 577 9.90 13.56 -17.29
CA TRP A 577 10.91 12.53 -17.48
C TRP A 577 10.25 11.19 -17.79
N LYS A 578 10.70 10.56 -18.89
CA LYS A 578 10.17 9.28 -19.34
C LYS A 578 10.44 8.19 -18.32
N LEU A 579 9.41 7.40 -18.03
CA LEU A 579 9.52 6.27 -17.14
C LEU A 579 10.43 5.19 -17.74
N ILE A 580 11.18 4.52 -16.87
CA ILE A 580 12.11 3.45 -17.23
C ILE A 580 11.72 2.13 -16.56
N GLU A 581 12.15 1.02 -17.14
CA GLU A 581 11.98 -0.34 -16.64
C GLU A 581 13.32 -1.08 -16.56
N MET A 582 13.36 -2.13 -15.75
CA MET A 582 14.49 -3.06 -15.66
C MET A 582 14.49 -4.03 -16.85
N THR A 583 15.66 -4.43 -17.31
CA THR A 583 15.86 -5.43 -18.38
C THR A 583 16.40 -6.75 -17.82
N GLN A 584 16.40 -7.83 -18.61
CA GLN A 584 16.96 -9.12 -18.18
C GLN A 584 18.49 -9.09 -18.07
N GLU A 585 19.14 -8.10 -18.69
CA GLU A 585 20.58 -7.83 -18.59
C GLU A 585 20.93 -6.98 -17.35
N ALA A 586 19.96 -6.81 -16.43
CA ALA A 586 20.07 -5.96 -15.25
C ALA A 586 20.42 -4.49 -15.54
N THR A 587 20.10 -4.00 -16.73
CA THR A 587 20.19 -2.58 -17.09
C THR A 587 18.80 -1.93 -17.11
N VAL A 588 18.74 -0.61 -17.24
CA VAL A 588 17.47 0.12 -17.33
C VAL A 588 17.27 0.66 -18.75
N THR A 589 16.02 0.68 -19.21
CA THR A 589 15.62 1.25 -20.52
C THR A 589 14.34 2.04 -20.39
N GLU A 590 14.08 2.98 -21.32
CA GLU A 590 12.78 3.65 -21.40
C GLU A 590 11.65 2.64 -21.64
N ILE A 591 10.52 2.81 -20.95
CA ILE A 591 9.33 2.00 -21.18
C ILE A 591 8.81 2.29 -22.61
N PRO A 592 8.53 1.26 -23.44
CA PRO A 592 7.97 1.45 -24.76
C PRO A 592 6.62 2.19 -24.73
N GLU A 593 6.26 2.88 -25.82
CA GLU A 593 5.02 3.67 -25.91
C GLU A 593 3.76 2.88 -25.51
N ARG A 594 3.67 1.60 -25.90
CA ARG A 594 2.55 0.72 -25.52
C ARG A 594 2.44 0.56 -23.99
N GLY A 595 3.58 0.41 -23.31
CA GLY A 595 3.66 0.31 -21.85
C GLY A 595 3.33 1.63 -21.16
N LEU A 596 3.88 2.75 -21.63
CA LEU A 596 3.55 4.09 -21.11
C LEU A 596 2.06 4.38 -21.23
N LYS A 597 1.47 4.02 -22.37
CA LYS A 597 0.03 4.16 -22.63
C LYS A 597 -0.80 3.29 -21.69
N PHE A 598 -0.42 2.03 -21.49
CA PHE A 598 -1.06 1.14 -20.52
C PHE A 598 -1.02 1.74 -19.10
N LEU A 599 0.17 2.09 -18.61
CA LEU A 599 0.36 2.63 -17.25
C LEU A 599 -0.40 3.94 -17.04
N LYS A 600 -0.40 4.84 -18.04
CA LYS A 600 -1.16 6.09 -17.97
C LYS A 600 -2.67 5.84 -17.94
N CYS A 601 -3.17 4.89 -18.72
CA CYS A 601 -4.59 4.52 -18.68
C CYS A 601 -4.95 3.88 -17.34
N TRP A 602 -4.16 2.92 -16.86
CA TRP A 602 -4.42 2.19 -15.63
C TRP A 602 -4.32 3.08 -14.39
N THR A 603 -3.24 3.84 -14.23
CA THR A 603 -3.13 4.82 -13.12
C THR A 603 -4.20 5.91 -13.26
N GLY A 604 -4.54 6.31 -14.49
CA GLY A 604 -5.61 7.23 -14.85
C GLY A 604 -7.00 6.79 -14.40
N THR A 605 -7.34 5.50 -14.53
CA THR A 605 -8.60 4.98 -14.01
C THR A 605 -8.60 5.00 -12.49
N LEU A 606 -7.52 4.53 -11.86
CA LEU A 606 -7.44 4.37 -10.41
C LEU A 606 -7.62 5.68 -9.64
N HIS A 607 -7.12 6.83 -10.12
CA HIS A 607 -7.30 8.10 -9.41
C HIS A 607 -8.56 8.89 -9.77
N GLY A 608 -9.39 8.37 -10.68
CA GLY A 608 -10.64 9.00 -11.10
C GLY A 608 -11.81 8.75 -10.15
N PHE A 609 -13.01 9.18 -10.57
CA PHE A 609 -14.27 8.91 -9.84
C PHE A 609 -14.81 7.50 -10.02
N ASP A 610 -14.40 6.85 -11.10
CA ASP A 610 -14.75 5.47 -11.42
C ASP A 610 -13.48 4.61 -11.53
N PRO A 611 -12.80 4.35 -10.41
CA PRO A 611 -11.63 3.50 -10.42
C PRO A 611 -12.02 2.08 -10.84
N LYS A 612 -11.27 1.55 -11.82
CA LYS A 612 -11.45 0.21 -12.38
C LYS A 612 -10.15 -0.57 -12.26
N LEU A 613 -10.27 -1.87 -11.99
CA LEU A 613 -9.14 -2.81 -11.99
C LEU A 613 -8.37 -2.78 -13.31
N LEU A 614 -9.11 -2.70 -14.42
CA LEU A 614 -8.57 -2.60 -15.77
C LEU A 614 -9.10 -1.35 -16.49
N PRO A 615 -8.26 -0.66 -17.27
CA PRO A 615 -8.76 0.32 -18.22
C PRO A 615 -9.64 -0.39 -19.27
N THR A 616 -10.78 0.19 -19.65
CA THR A 616 -11.59 -0.38 -20.74
C THR A 616 -10.85 -0.26 -22.08
N ASP A 617 -11.04 -1.23 -22.97
CA ASP A 617 -10.48 -1.19 -24.33
C ASP A 617 -10.77 0.17 -24.99
N GLY A 618 -9.71 0.86 -25.45
CA GLY A 618 -9.87 2.17 -26.08
C GLY A 618 -9.88 3.38 -25.12
N CYS A 619 -9.68 3.21 -23.81
CA CYS A 619 -9.55 4.30 -22.81
C CYS A 619 -8.37 5.27 -23.01
N TYR A 620 -7.70 5.19 -24.14
CA TYR A 620 -6.55 5.97 -24.57
C TYR A 620 -6.78 7.48 -24.69
N ALA A 621 -7.98 7.99 -24.37
CA ALA A 621 -8.35 9.39 -24.61
C ALA A 621 -9.08 10.13 -23.48
N GLN A 622 -9.54 9.50 -22.37
CA GLN A 622 -10.55 10.18 -21.52
C GLN A 622 -10.47 9.98 -20.00
N ALA A 623 -9.32 9.62 -19.42
CA ALA A 623 -9.12 9.77 -17.97
C ALA A 623 -8.93 11.27 -17.63
N ARG A 624 -10.02 12.06 -17.71
CA ARG A 624 -10.07 13.36 -17.05
C ARG A 624 -10.20 13.06 -15.57
N GLY A 625 -9.12 13.29 -14.82
CA GLY A 625 -9.20 13.58 -13.39
C GLY A 625 -10.14 14.76 -13.20
N GLY A 626 -11.44 14.46 -13.10
CA GLY A 626 -12.48 15.45 -12.91
C GLY A 626 -12.40 15.98 -11.49
N LYS A 627 -12.82 17.22 -11.29
CA LYS A 627 -13.00 17.82 -9.97
C LYS A 627 -14.12 17.10 -9.23
N CYS A 628 -14.01 16.94 -7.90
CA CYS A 628 -15.22 16.92 -7.09
C CYS A 628 -15.84 18.32 -7.29
N PRO A 629 -17.02 18.47 -7.91
CA PRO A 629 -17.72 19.74 -7.89
C PRO A 629 -17.97 20.07 -6.43
N ARG A 630 -17.20 21.01 -5.88
CA ARG A 630 -17.49 21.59 -4.58
C ARG A 630 -18.83 22.30 -4.68
N ARG A 631 -19.71 22.00 -3.73
CA ARG A 631 -20.54 23.03 -3.14
C ARG A 631 -19.84 23.53 -1.89
#